data_AF-A0A6N9V0Z6-F1
#
_entry.id   AF-A0A6N9V0Z6-F1
#
_cell.length_a   1.000
_cell.length_b   1.000
_cell.length_c   1.000
_cell.angle_alpha   90.00
_cell.angle_beta   90.00
_cell.angle_gamma   90.00
#
_symmetry.space_group_name_H-M   'P 1'
#
loop_
_entity.id
_entity.type
_entity.pdbx_description
1 polymer ?
#
loop_
_entity_poly.entity_id
_entity_poly.type
_entity_poly.pdbx_seq_one_letter_code
_entity_poly.pdbx_strand_id
1 'polypeptide(L)' 'AEAVLALDGAGREGEARALLGAFVRVRTPQEAAELAGGGGDRVLPHLLAAAREVSVEREWDLIHALRVAGVPGV' A
#
# COMPACT_ATOMS: atom_id res chain seq x y z
N ALA A 1 -8.22 4.74 -2.65
CA ALA A 1 -7.36 5.35 -1.60
C ALA A 1 -8.17 6.06 -0.50
N GLU A 2 -9.32 6.66 -0.81
CA GLU A 2 -10.09 7.50 0.13
C GLU A 2 -10.38 6.86 1.50
N ALA A 3 -10.82 5.59 1.55
CA ALA A 3 -11.08 4.91 2.82
C ALA A 3 -9.84 4.80 3.72
N VAL A 4 -8.66 4.57 3.12
CA VAL A 4 -7.37 4.52 3.83
C VAL A 4 -7.03 5.90 4.37
N LEU A 5 -7.19 6.94 3.55
CA LEU A 5 -6.94 8.33 3.96
C LEU A 5 -7.89 8.80 5.06
N ALA A 6 -9.14 8.36 5.04
CA ALA A 6 -10.12 8.66 6.08
C ALA A 6 -9.76 7.98 7.41
N LEU A 7 -9.27 6.73 7.37
CA LEU A 7 -8.80 6.02 8.55
C LEU A 7 -7.51 6.64 9.10
N ASP A 8 -6.56 7.00 8.25
CA ASP A 8 -5.32 7.69 8.60
C ASP A 8 -5.63 9.05 9.26
N GLY A 9 -6.49 9.87 8.66
CA GLY A 9 -6.93 11.14 9.22
C GLY A 9 -7.69 11.03 10.54
N ALA A 10 -8.27 9.85 10.84
CA ALA A 10 -8.94 9.55 12.09
C ALA A 10 -8.00 8.91 13.15
N GLY A 11 -6.70 8.78 12.86
CA GLY A 11 -5.74 8.12 13.76
C GLY A 11 -5.92 6.60 13.86
N ARG A 12 -6.62 5.98 12.90
CA ARG A 12 -6.94 4.54 12.86
C ARG A 12 -5.98 3.80 11.93
N GLU A 13 -4.69 4.03 12.11
CA GLU A 13 -3.62 3.50 11.25
C GLU A 13 -3.62 1.96 11.17
N GLY A 14 -3.93 1.28 12.29
CA GLY A 14 -4.03 -0.18 12.32
C GLY A 14 -5.13 -0.73 11.39
N GLU A 15 -6.25 -0.03 11.28
CA GLU A 15 -7.35 -0.42 10.41
C GLU A 15 -7.07 -0.09 8.95
N ALA A 16 -6.43 1.06 8.71
CA ALA A 16 -5.92 1.42 7.39
C ALA A 16 -4.98 0.32 6.86
N ARG A 17 -4.06 -0.15 7.72
CA ARG A 17 -3.11 -1.22 7.37
C ARG A 17 -3.79 -2.57 7.20
N ALA A 18 -4.76 -2.92 8.05
CA ALA A 18 -5.53 -4.15 7.90
C ALA A 18 -6.30 -4.20 6.56
N LEU A 19 -6.91 -3.08 6.17
CA LEU A 19 -7.59 -2.94 4.88
C LEU A 19 -6.61 -3.09 3.71
N LEU A 20 -5.46 -2.43 3.77
CA LEU A 20 -4.41 -2.55 2.74
C LEU A 20 -3.82 -3.96 2.69
N GLY A 21 -3.66 -4.64 3.83
CA GLY A 21 -3.20 -6.02 3.89
C GLY A 21 -4.20 -6.98 3.24
N ALA A 22 -5.50 -6.74 3.41
CA ALA A 22 -6.52 -7.48 2.66
C ALA A 22 -6.45 -7.20 1.16
N PHE A 23 -6.23 -5.94 0.76
CA PHE A 23 -6.07 -5.56 -0.64
C PHE A 23 -4.87 -6.28 -1.29
N VAL A 24 -3.69 -6.22 -0.67
CA VAL A 24 -2.45 -6.86 -1.17
C VAL A 24 -2.57 -8.37 -1.32
N ARG A 25 -3.39 -9.04 -0.50
CA ARG A 25 -3.62 -10.50 -0.63
C ARG A 25 -4.46 -10.87 -1.85
N VAL A 26 -5.38 -10.00 -2.25
CA VAL A 26 -6.39 -10.29 -3.29
C VAL A 26 -6.00 -9.70 -4.63
N ARG A 27 -5.28 -8.57 -4.63
CA ARG A 27 -4.93 -7.81 -5.82
C ARG A 27 -3.49 -8.05 -6.24
N THR A 28 -3.23 -7.71 -7.49
CA THR A 28 -1.89 -7.79 -8.05
C THR A 28 -0.98 -6.71 -7.44
N PRO A 29 0.34 -6.92 -7.42
CA PRO A 29 1.29 -5.89 -7.01
C PRO A 29 1.17 -4.59 -7.81
N GLN A 30 0.80 -4.67 -9.08
CA GLN A 30 0.60 -3.54 -9.99
C GLN A 30 -0.62 -2.71 -9.60
N GLU A 31 -1.77 -3.34 -9.34
CA GLU A 31 -2.97 -2.64 -8.84
C GLU A 31 -2.69 -1.97 -7.48
N ALA A 32 -1.83 -2.57 -6.64
CA ALA A 32 -1.40 -1.96 -5.38
C ALA A 32 -0.47 -0.76 -5.60
N ALA A 33 0.45 -0.83 -6.56
CA ALA A 33 1.29 0.30 -6.94
C ALA A 33 0.46 1.48 -7.50
N GLU A 34 -0.55 1.19 -8.34
CA GLU A 34 -1.50 2.19 -8.85
C GLU A 34 -2.28 2.87 -7.72
N LEU A 35 -2.72 2.10 -6.71
CA LEU A 35 -3.38 2.64 -5.52
C LEU A 35 -2.48 3.64 -4.77
N ALA A 36 -1.18 3.37 -4.66
CA ALA A 36 -0.22 4.29 -4.05
C ALA A 36 -0.03 5.56 -4.90
N GLY A 37 0.07 5.41 -6.23
CA GLY A 37 0.17 6.54 -7.15
C GLY A 37 -1.03 7.50 -7.08
N GLY A 38 -2.25 6.96 -6.93
CA GLY A 38 -3.47 7.75 -6.76
C GLY A 38 -3.74 8.24 -5.33
N GLY A 39 -3.16 7.58 -4.32
CA GLY A 39 -3.31 7.92 -2.91
C GLY A 39 -2.28 8.91 -2.36
N GLY A 40 -1.20 9.14 -3.12
CA GLY A 40 -0.10 10.05 -2.75
C GLY A 40 0.75 9.55 -1.59
N ASP A 41 1.64 10.42 -1.13
CA ASP A 41 2.71 10.11 -0.15
C ASP A 41 2.21 9.59 1.21
N ARG A 42 0.91 9.76 1.51
CA ARG A 42 0.30 9.26 2.74
C ARG A 42 -0.07 7.78 2.68
N VAL A 43 -0.42 7.26 1.52
CA VAL A 43 -0.84 5.85 1.39
C VAL A 43 0.36 4.92 1.27
N LEU A 44 1.44 5.38 0.64
CA LEU A 44 2.61 4.57 0.36
C LEU A 44 3.24 3.91 1.61
N PRO A 45 3.49 4.62 2.73
CA PRO A 45 4.06 4.01 3.93
C PRO A 45 3.16 2.93 4.53
N HIS A 46 1.84 3.16 4.57
CA HIS A 46 0.87 2.19 5.08
C HIS A 46 0.77 0.96 4.19
N LEU A 47 0.90 1.13 2.88
CA LEU A 47 0.85 0.04 1.92
C LEU A 47 2.11 -0.85 2.02
N LEU A 48 3.30 -0.26 2.14
CA LEU A 48 4.55 -1.01 2.35
C LEU A 48 4.52 -1.78 3.68
N ALA A 49 4.07 -1.13 4.76
CA ALA A 49 3.90 -1.80 6.06
C ALA A 49 2.91 -2.97 5.99
N ALA A 50 1.77 -2.77 5.32
CA ALA A 50 0.78 -3.83 5.12
C ALA A 50 1.31 -5.00 4.29
N ALA A 51 2.05 -4.73 3.21
CA ALA A 51 2.63 -5.77 2.37
C ALA A 51 3.65 -6.62 3.15
N ARG A 52 4.51 -5.96 3.94
CA ARG A 52 5.47 -6.62 4.84
C ARG A 52 4.80 -7.52 5.88
N GLU A 53 3.67 -7.07 6.45
CA GLU A 53 2.87 -7.87 7.39
C GLU A 53 2.20 -9.08 6.73
N VAL A 54 1.95 -9.04 5.42
CA VAL A 54 1.44 -10.20 4.66
C VAL A 54 2.56 -11.20 4.41
N SER A 55 3.65 -10.77 3.78
CA SER A 55 4.89 -11.53 3.64
C SER A 55 6.02 -10.66 3.08
N VAL A 56 7.26 -11.07 3.32
CA VAL A 56 8.45 -10.44 2.69
C VAL A 56 8.39 -10.51 1.17
N GLU A 57 7.89 -11.61 0.59
CA GLU A 57 7.69 -11.74 -0.86
C GLU A 57 6.76 -10.64 -1.40
N ARG A 58 5.63 -10.40 -0.71
CA ARG A 58 4.66 -9.38 -1.11
C ARG A 58 5.19 -7.96 -0.98
N GLU A 59 6.06 -7.71 0.00
CA GLU A 59 6.78 -6.44 0.11
C GLU A 59 7.68 -6.20 -1.11
N TRP A 60 8.48 -7.19 -1.51
CA TRP A 60 9.36 -7.07 -2.67
C TRP A 60 8.62 -6.96 -4.00
N ASP A 61 7.56 -7.76 -4.19
CA ASP A 61 6.69 -7.67 -5.36
C ASP A 61 6.11 -6.26 -5.52
N LEU A 62 5.66 -5.67 -4.42
CA LEU A 62 5.12 -4.32 -4.41
C LEU A 62 6.19 -3.27 -4.69
N ILE A 63 7.36 -3.35 -4.06
CA ILE A 63 8.49 -2.45 -4.34
C ILE A 63 8.87 -2.53 -5.82
N HIS A 64 8.91 -3.74 -6.39
CA HIS A 64 9.18 -3.93 -7.80
C HIS A 64 8.13 -3.25 -8.67
N ALA A 65 6.85 -3.45 -8.39
CA ALA A 65 5.76 -2.81 -9.12
C ALA A 65 5.80 -1.27 -9.03
N LEU A 66 6.11 -0.72 -7.85
CA LEU A 66 6.26 0.73 -7.64
C LEU A 66 7.43 1.31 -8.47
N ARG A 67 8.55 0.59 -8.55
CA ARG A 67 9.69 0.97 -9.41
C ARG A 67 9.34 0.94 -10.89
N VAL A 68 8.64 -0.10 -11.34
CA VAL A 68 8.15 -0.20 -12.72
C VAL A 68 7.17 0.93 -13.04
N ALA A 69 6.32 1.32 -12.08
CA ALA A 69 5.39 2.44 -12.21
C ALA A 69 6.05 3.83 -12.09
N GLY A 70 7.35 3.90 -11.75
CA GLY A 70 8.09 5.16 -11.61
C GLY A 70 7.71 5.99 -10.38
N VAL A 71 7.15 5.37 -9.34
CA VAL A 71 6.82 6.06 -8.08
C VAL A 71 8.13 6.44 -7.36
N PRO A 72 8.40 7.74 -7.10
CA PRO A 72 9.63 8.15 -6.43
C PRO A 72 9.63 7.78 -4.95
N GLY A 73 10.80 7.41 -4.40
CA GLY A 73 10.98 7.15 -2.97
C GLY A 73 10.85 5.68 -2.50
N VAL A 74 10.99 4.70 -3.41
CA VAL A 74 10.92 3.24 -3.15
C VAL A 74 12.19 2.48 -3.58
#